data_AF-A0A0N5AI85-F1
#
_entry.id   AF-A0A0N5AI85-F1
#
_cell.length_a   1.000
_cell.length_b   1.000
_cell.length_c   1.000
_cell.angle_alpha   90.00
_cell.angle_beta   90.00
_cell.angle_gamma   90.00
#
_symmetry.space_group_name_H-M   'P 1'
#
loop_
_entity.id
_entity.type
_entity.pdbx_description
1 polymer ?
#
loop_
_entity_poly.entity_id
_entity_poly.type
_entity_poly.pdbx_seq_one_letter_code
_entity_poly.pdbx_strand_id
1 'polypeptide(L)'
;MNSDGTLTIKSINNLYSCFTNFLGAVDKGLTPDIAAKFRSLEAAVQQLRESVDAITDISTLVILWFYYSWGEVSALVTKENRNALRVYCPRCGSLIISPSVASYVPSKPYALPLCRQKKDGVAVEKEHIEEWWCIEKMLDFDNIGFTHASEGVKYLICADCEVGPVGYLSLESHYHYIALSRITHTKPDRKRLLEPECTENTQAEDLSH
;
A
#
# COMPACT_ATOMS: atom_id res chain seq x y z
N MET A 1 -10.75 13.28 -8.69
CA MET A 1 -9.63 13.72 -9.53
C MET A 1 -9.84 13.13 -10.91
N ASN A 2 -10.51 13.83 -11.84
CA ASN A 2 -10.88 13.36 -13.19
C ASN A 2 -10.66 14.50 -14.22
N SER A 3 -9.47 15.11 -14.23
CA SER A 3 -9.18 16.28 -15.09
C SER A 3 -8.17 16.03 -16.21
N ASP A 4 -7.51 14.87 -16.24
CA ASP A 4 -6.34 14.65 -17.10
C ASP A 4 -6.70 14.07 -18.49
N GLY A 5 -7.56 13.05 -18.54
CA GLY A 5 -8.00 12.46 -19.82
C GLY A 5 -8.81 13.41 -20.71
N THR A 6 -9.49 14.41 -20.13
CA THR A 6 -10.29 15.38 -20.88
C THR A 6 -9.41 16.36 -21.66
N LEU A 7 -8.18 16.63 -21.21
CA LEU A 7 -7.24 17.51 -21.88
C LEU A 7 -6.60 16.82 -23.08
N THR A 8 -6.19 15.55 -22.94
CA THR A 8 -5.62 14.74 -24.03
C THR A 8 -6.61 14.55 -25.17
N ILE A 9 -7.88 14.26 -24.86
CA ILE A 9 -8.94 14.13 -25.86
C ILE A 9 -9.18 15.45 -26.60
N LYS A 10 -9.13 16.60 -25.92
CA LYS A 10 -9.24 17.93 -26.57
C LYS A 10 -8.09 18.19 -27.54
N SER A 11 -6.85 17.85 -27.15
CA SER A 11 -5.67 18.02 -28.01
C SER A 11 -5.72 17.14 -29.26
N ILE A 12 -6.20 15.90 -29.14
CA ILE A 12 -6.40 14.98 -30.28
C ILE A 12 -7.47 15.53 -31.25
N ASN A 13 -8.60 16.01 -30.71
CA ASN A 13 -9.66 16.61 -31.53
C ASN A 13 -9.20 17.85 -32.28
N ASN A 14 -8.36 18.69 -31.65
CA ASN A 14 -7.77 19.85 -32.30
C ASN A 14 -6.80 19.46 -33.42
N LEU A 15 -5.96 18.44 -33.21
CA LEU A 15 -5.06 17.92 -34.23
C LEU A 15 -5.81 17.37 -35.44
N TYR A 16 -6.86 16.59 -35.19
CA TYR A 16 -7.73 16.04 -36.23
C TYR A 16 -8.38 17.16 -37.05
N SER A 17 -8.91 18.20 -36.39
CA SER A 17 -9.47 19.38 -37.05
C SER A 17 -8.43 20.14 -37.90
N CYS A 18 -7.19 20.22 -37.43
CA CYS A 18 -6.10 20.83 -38.20
C CYS A 18 -5.77 20.04 -39.46
N PHE A 19 -5.72 18.70 -39.35
CA PHE A 19 -5.44 17.80 -40.47
C PHE A 19 -6.55 17.81 -41.53
N THR A 20 -7.82 17.79 -41.12
CA THR A 20 -8.96 17.85 -42.07
C THR A 20 -9.01 19.17 -42.83
N ASN A 21 -8.70 20.30 -42.15
CA ASN A 21 -8.60 21.61 -42.80
C ASN A 21 -7.43 21.69 -43.80
N PHE A 22 -6.33 20.98 -43.53
CA PHE A 22 -5.19 20.89 -44.44
C PHE A 22 -5.52 20.11 -45.71
N LEU A 23 -6.11 18.91 -45.57
CA LEU A 23 -6.53 18.10 -46.72
C LEU A 23 -7.50 18.88 -47.63
N GLY A 24 -8.47 19.58 -47.04
CA GLY A 24 -9.41 20.41 -47.80
C GLY A 24 -8.80 21.64 -48.49
N ALA A 25 -7.62 22.09 -48.07
CA ALA A 25 -6.87 23.18 -48.72
C ALA A 25 -5.95 22.67 -49.83
N VAL A 26 -5.35 21.49 -49.64
CA VAL A 26 -4.55 20.79 -50.66
C VAL A 26 -5.41 20.41 -51.87
N ASP A 27 -6.62 19.92 -51.64
CA ASP A 27 -7.59 19.58 -52.70
C ASP A 27 -8.03 20.81 -53.55
N LYS A 28 -7.86 22.03 -53.02
CA LYS A 28 -8.25 23.27 -53.68
C LYS A 28 -7.09 24.00 -54.39
N GLY A 29 -5.87 23.45 -54.29
CA GLY A 29 -4.67 23.87 -55.01
C GLY A 29 -4.36 25.36 -54.97
N LEU A 30 -3.61 25.86 -53.98
CA LEU A 30 -2.96 27.19 -54.04
C LEU A 30 -1.74 27.28 -53.09
N THR A 31 -0.82 28.20 -53.36
CA THR A 31 0.58 28.32 -52.90
C THR A 31 0.78 28.78 -51.42
N PRO A 32 1.63 29.77 -51.01
CA PRO A 32 2.37 29.83 -49.71
C PRO A 32 1.57 29.75 -48.38
N ASP A 33 0.25 29.78 -48.43
CA ASP A 33 -0.68 29.47 -47.33
C ASP A 33 -0.50 28.03 -46.80
N ILE A 34 -0.10 27.08 -47.67
CA ILE A 34 0.22 25.70 -47.28
C ILE A 34 1.39 25.65 -46.28
N ALA A 35 2.42 26.47 -46.49
CA ALA A 35 3.60 26.48 -45.61
C ALA A 35 3.28 27.05 -44.21
N ALA A 36 2.39 28.04 -44.12
CA ALA A 36 1.92 28.56 -42.84
C ALA A 36 1.04 27.54 -42.09
N LYS A 37 0.15 26.84 -42.82
CA LYS A 37 -0.69 25.78 -42.25
C LYS A 37 0.14 24.57 -41.81
N PHE A 38 1.18 24.21 -42.55
CA PHE A 38 2.09 23.13 -42.17
C PHE A 38 2.83 23.44 -40.87
N ARG A 39 3.34 24.67 -40.71
CA ARG A 39 3.95 25.13 -39.45
C ARG A 39 2.97 25.14 -38.28
N SER A 40 1.72 25.52 -38.52
CA SER A 40 0.67 25.47 -37.50
C SER A 40 0.35 24.03 -37.06
N LEU A 41 0.28 23.10 -38.02
CA LEU A 41 0.10 21.67 -37.74
C LEU A 41 1.30 21.09 -36.99
N GLU A 42 2.52 21.44 -37.38
CA GLU A 42 3.76 21.02 -36.73
C GLU A 42 3.81 21.48 -35.26
N ALA A 43 3.42 22.74 -34.99
CA ALA A 43 3.33 23.26 -33.62
C ALA A 43 2.28 22.50 -32.77
N ALA A 44 1.12 22.18 -33.34
CA ALA A 44 0.09 21.41 -32.64
C ALA A 44 0.53 19.97 -32.35
N VAL A 45 1.23 19.32 -33.28
CA VAL A 45 1.82 17.98 -33.10
C VAL A 45 2.89 18.02 -32.01
N GLN A 46 3.75 19.05 -32.01
CA GLN A 46 4.81 19.20 -31.02
C GLN A 46 4.23 19.41 -29.61
N GLN A 47 3.20 20.24 -29.47
CA GLN A 47 2.50 20.44 -28.21
C GLN A 47 1.84 19.14 -27.70
N LEU A 48 1.30 18.32 -28.61
CA LEU A 48 0.74 17.00 -28.26
C LEU A 48 1.83 16.04 -27.79
N ARG A 49 2.98 16.01 -28.47
CA ARG A 49 4.13 15.19 -28.07
C ARG A 49 4.57 15.52 -26.64
N GLU A 50 4.74 16.80 -26.33
CA GLU A 50 5.12 17.26 -24.99
C GLU A 50 4.10 16.85 -23.92
N SER A 51 2.80 16.92 -24.26
CA SER A 51 1.73 16.47 -23.36
C SER A 51 1.75 14.94 -23.13
N VAL A 52 2.08 14.17 -24.16
CA VAL A 52 2.22 12.70 -24.06
C VAL A 52 3.46 12.33 -23.25
N ASP A 53 4.58 13.03 -23.46
CA ASP A 53 5.82 12.82 -22.71
C ASP A 53 5.66 13.17 -21.21
N ALA A 54 4.81 14.12 -20.86
CA ALA A 54 4.46 14.40 -19.46
C ALA A 54 3.66 13.27 -18.79
N ILE A 55 2.82 12.55 -19.55
CA ILE A 55 2.05 11.39 -19.05
C ILE A 55 2.97 10.18 -18.84
N THR A 56 3.96 9.98 -19.71
CA THR A 56 4.94 8.89 -19.54
C THR A 56 5.83 9.12 -18.32
N ASP A 57 6.15 10.37 -17.98
CA ASP A 57 6.91 10.70 -16.76
C ASP A 57 6.15 10.30 -15.47
N ILE A 58 4.84 10.56 -15.39
CA ILE A 58 4.00 10.11 -14.26
C ILE A 58 4.00 8.59 -14.14
N SER A 59 3.91 7.87 -15.27
CA SER A 59 3.98 6.41 -15.27
C SER A 59 5.33 5.92 -14.75
N THR A 60 6.41 6.64 -15.08
CA THR A 60 7.77 6.34 -14.61
C THR A 60 7.93 6.60 -13.11
N LEU A 61 7.35 7.69 -12.59
CA LEU A 61 7.32 8.00 -11.16
C LEU A 61 6.52 6.97 -10.35
N VAL A 62 5.39 6.51 -10.88
CA VAL A 62 4.60 5.43 -10.28
C VAL A 62 5.42 4.13 -10.25
N ILE A 63 6.09 3.75 -11.34
CA ILE A 63 6.97 2.58 -11.40
C ILE A 63 8.13 2.71 -10.43
N LEU A 64 8.77 3.88 -10.33
CA LEU A 64 9.85 4.14 -9.40
C LEU A 64 9.37 4.04 -7.95
N TRP A 65 8.21 4.62 -7.62
CA TRP A 65 7.61 4.48 -6.29
C TRP A 65 7.33 3.01 -5.95
N PHE A 66 6.75 2.25 -6.88
CA PHE A 66 6.57 0.81 -6.71
C PHE A 66 7.90 0.06 -6.55
N TYR A 67 8.93 0.40 -7.33
CA TYR A 67 10.25 -0.23 -7.25
C TYR A 67 10.97 0.07 -5.93
N TYR A 68 10.95 1.32 -5.47
CA TYR A 68 11.52 1.71 -4.18
C TYR A 68 10.74 1.12 -3.00
N SER A 69 9.41 1.06 -3.08
CA SER A 69 8.57 0.39 -2.09
C SER A 69 8.78 -1.14 -2.09
N TRP A 70 9.03 -1.75 -3.24
CA TRP A 70 9.29 -3.18 -3.39
C TRP A 70 10.70 -3.59 -2.94
N GLY A 71 11.66 -2.68 -2.96
CA GLY A 71 13.05 -2.95 -2.61
C GLY A 71 13.24 -3.55 -1.21
N GLU A 72 12.53 -3.03 -0.21
CA GLU A 72 12.62 -3.51 1.17
C GLU A 72 11.93 -4.87 1.37
N VAL A 73 10.78 -5.08 0.73
CA VAL A 73 10.03 -6.33 0.82
C VAL A 73 10.72 -7.46 0.03
N SER A 74 11.44 -7.14 -1.05
CA SER A 74 12.12 -8.13 -1.89
C SER A 74 13.11 -9.02 -1.13
N ALA A 75 13.74 -8.50 -0.06
CA ALA A 75 14.64 -9.27 0.79
C ALA A 75 13.90 -10.25 1.72
N LEU A 76 12.61 -10.01 1.97
CA LEU A 76 11.75 -10.83 2.83
C LEU A 76 11.00 -11.91 2.05
N VAL A 77 10.98 -11.83 0.72
CA VAL A 77 10.23 -12.72 -0.17
C VAL A 77 11.19 -13.52 -1.05
N THR A 78 11.05 -14.85 -1.01
CA THR A 78 11.77 -15.78 -1.88
C THR A 78 11.27 -15.71 -3.33
N LYS A 79 12.00 -16.33 -4.26
CA LYS A 79 11.58 -16.40 -5.67
C LYS A 79 10.25 -17.13 -5.86
N GLU A 80 9.92 -18.04 -4.94
CA GLU A 80 8.68 -18.81 -4.90
C GLU A 80 7.54 -18.08 -4.19
N ASN A 81 7.67 -16.76 -3.97
CA ASN A 81 6.72 -15.91 -3.26
C ASN A 81 6.46 -16.33 -1.80
N ARG A 82 7.43 -16.96 -1.14
CA ARG A 82 7.34 -17.34 0.28
C ARG A 82 8.16 -16.43 1.19
N ASN A 83 7.81 -16.36 2.48
CA ASN A 83 8.64 -15.67 3.46
C ASN A 83 10.04 -16.29 3.55
N ALA A 84 11.07 -15.50 3.27
CA ALA A 84 12.47 -15.94 3.33
C ALA A 84 12.96 -16.10 4.78
N LEU A 85 12.41 -15.29 5.70
CA LEU A 85 12.83 -15.20 7.08
C LEU A 85 11.73 -15.69 8.04
N ARG A 86 12.15 -16.04 9.25
CA ARG A 86 11.22 -16.27 10.38
C ARG A 86 10.48 -14.99 10.72
N VAL A 87 9.23 -15.13 11.13
CA VAL A 87 8.36 -14.04 11.58
C VAL A 87 8.13 -14.17 13.08
N TYR A 88 8.37 -13.11 13.83
CA TYR A 88 8.25 -13.07 15.27
C TYR A 88 7.23 -12.03 15.74
N CYS A 89 6.67 -12.27 16.93
CA CYS A 89 5.96 -11.24 17.68
C CYS A 89 6.95 -10.12 18.05
N PRO A 90 6.68 -8.85 17.70
CA PRO A 90 7.59 -7.75 17.99
C PRO A 90 7.65 -7.43 19.49
N ARG A 91 6.63 -7.82 20.25
CA ARG A 91 6.54 -7.56 21.69
C ARG A 91 7.26 -8.58 22.56
N CYS A 92 7.24 -9.88 22.23
CA CYS A 92 7.84 -10.91 23.10
C CYS A 92 8.86 -11.80 22.40
N GLY A 93 8.99 -11.68 21.08
CA GLY A 93 9.87 -12.53 20.28
C GLY A 93 9.43 -13.97 20.14
N SER A 94 8.15 -14.27 20.42
CA SER A 94 7.51 -15.55 20.08
C SER A 94 7.61 -15.79 18.57
N LEU A 95 7.94 -17.01 18.16
CA LEU A 95 8.02 -17.39 16.75
C LEU A 95 6.61 -17.64 16.23
N ILE A 96 6.17 -16.84 15.25
CA ILE A 96 4.83 -16.95 14.65
C ILE A 96 4.87 -17.84 13.40
N ILE A 97 5.85 -17.62 12.52
CA ILE A 97 5.94 -18.32 11.23
C ILE A 97 7.40 -18.69 10.93
N SER A 98 7.62 -19.95 10.58
CA SER A 98 8.89 -20.45 10.05
C SER A 98 9.11 -20.07 8.59
N PRO A 99 10.35 -20.09 8.08
CA PRO A 99 10.63 -19.75 6.67
C PRO A 99 9.86 -20.66 5.70
N SER A 100 9.57 -20.13 4.52
CA SER A 100 8.95 -20.84 3.40
C SER A 100 7.50 -21.32 3.61
N VAL A 101 6.81 -20.79 4.63
CA VAL A 101 5.45 -21.18 4.98
C VAL A 101 4.41 -20.24 4.37
N ALA A 102 4.55 -18.93 4.59
CA ALA A 102 3.57 -17.94 4.21
C ALA A 102 3.87 -17.36 2.83
N SER A 103 2.81 -17.05 2.07
CA SER A 103 2.91 -16.41 0.77
C SER A 103 2.72 -14.89 0.90
N TYR A 104 3.53 -14.09 0.20
CA TYR A 104 3.36 -12.64 0.23
C TYR A 104 2.15 -12.21 -0.61
N VAL A 105 1.35 -11.28 -0.07
CA VAL A 105 0.17 -10.70 -0.73
C VAL A 105 0.25 -9.17 -0.62
N PRO A 106 0.68 -8.47 -1.69
CA PRO A 106 0.66 -7.01 -1.76
C PRO A 106 -0.73 -6.47 -2.11
N SER A 107 -0.93 -5.17 -1.88
CA SER A 107 -2.06 -4.39 -2.41
C SER A 107 -3.45 -4.98 -2.11
N LYS A 108 -3.61 -5.66 -0.96
CA LYS A 108 -4.89 -6.20 -0.49
C LYS A 108 -5.40 -5.33 0.68
N PRO A 109 -6.18 -4.26 0.41
CA PRO A 109 -6.64 -3.36 1.46
C PRO A 109 -7.60 -4.08 2.42
N TYR A 110 -7.32 -4.01 3.71
CA TYR A 110 -8.21 -4.47 4.76
C TYR A 110 -8.10 -3.57 5.99
N ALA A 111 -9.24 -3.25 6.61
CA ALA A 111 -9.32 -2.40 7.79
C ALA A 111 -9.17 -3.27 9.06
N LEU A 112 -7.97 -3.32 9.61
CA LEU A 112 -7.65 -4.12 10.79
C LEU A 112 -7.79 -3.28 12.08
N PRO A 113 -8.48 -3.76 13.14
CA PRO A 113 -8.55 -3.04 14.40
C PRO A 113 -7.18 -2.67 14.94
N LEU A 114 -7.00 -1.47 15.49
CA LEU A 114 -5.75 -1.08 16.14
C LEU A 114 -5.41 -2.03 17.30
N CYS A 115 -4.12 -2.32 17.49
CA CYS A 115 -3.65 -3.15 18.60
C CYS A 115 -3.97 -2.55 19.98
N ARG A 116 -4.16 -1.23 20.05
CA ARG A 116 -4.62 -0.54 21.26
C ARG A 116 -5.83 0.32 20.89
N GLN A 117 -6.93 0.07 21.58
CA GLN A 117 -8.16 0.85 21.47
C GLN A 117 -8.14 1.97 22.53
N LYS A 118 -8.76 3.10 22.25
CA LYS A 118 -8.97 4.16 23.25
C LYS A 118 -10.00 3.69 24.28
N LYS A 119 -9.77 3.97 25.56
CA LYS A 119 -10.64 3.53 26.66
C LYS A 119 -12.07 4.08 26.57
N ASP A 120 -12.23 5.28 26.02
CA ASP A 120 -13.52 5.98 25.91
C ASP A 120 -14.07 6.00 24.47
N GLY A 121 -13.51 5.18 23.57
CA GLY A 121 -13.95 5.10 22.19
C GLY A 121 -15.30 4.39 22.06
N VAL A 122 -16.29 5.05 21.46
CA VAL A 122 -17.61 4.46 21.17
C VAL A 122 -17.53 3.43 20.03
N ALA A 123 -16.52 3.52 19.17
CA ALA A 123 -16.32 2.64 18.03
C ALA A 123 -14.89 2.06 18.01
N VAL A 124 -14.75 0.85 17.46
CA VAL A 124 -13.46 0.19 17.26
C VAL A 124 -12.68 0.94 16.17
N GLU A 125 -11.55 1.52 16.56
CA GLU A 125 -10.64 2.16 15.62
C GLU A 125 -9.89 1.11 14.80
N LYS A 126 -9.81 1.33 13.48
CA LYS A 126 -9.18 0.45 12.50
C LYS A 126 -8.15 1.23 11.68
N GLU A 127 -7.10 0.55 11.26
CA GLU A 127 -6.14 1.06 10.27
C GLU A 127 -6.23 0.27 8.97
N HIS A 128 -5.91 0.93 7.86
CA HIS A 128 -5.83 0.29 6.55
C HIS A 128 -4.45 -0.33 6.35
N ILE A 129 -4.44 -1.62 6.06
CA ILE A 129 -3.22 -2.39 5.78
C ILE A 129 -3.37 -3.06 4.42
N GLU A 130 -2.30 -3.07 3.63
CA GLU A 130 -2.31 -3.59 2.27
C GLU A 130 -1.36 -4.76 2.05
N GLU A 131 -0.42 -4.98 2.97
CA GLU A 131 0.66 -5.96 2.82
C GLU A 131 0.56 -7.08 3.85
N TRP A 132 0.48 -8.31 3.35
CA TRP A 132 0.17 -9.47 4.17
C TRP A 132 1.07 -10.67 3.88
N TRP A 133 1.31 -11.44 4.93
CA TRP A 133 1.61 -12.86 4.82
C TRP A 133 0.31 -13.65 4.82
N CYS A 134 0.12 -14.50 3.83
CA CYS A 134 -1.04 -15.39 3.71
C CYS A 134 -0.64 -16.83 4.05
N ILE A 135 -1.43 -17.46 4.92
CA ILE A 135 -1.25 -18.84 5.39
C ILE A 135 -2.57 -19.58 5.21
N GLU A 136 -2.52 -20.70 4.50
CA GLU A 136 -3.72 -21.48 4.19
C GLU A 136 -4.21 -22.29 5.40
N LYS A 137 -3.29 -22.98 6.10
CA LYS A 137 -3.66 -23.90 7.18
C LYS A 137 -3.20 -23.36 8.52
N MET A 138 -4.06 -23.45 9.53
CA MET A 138 -3.74 -23.06 10.90
C MET A 138 -2.53 -23.83 11.47
N LEU A 139 -2.32 -25.08 11.04
CA LEU A 139 -1.20 -25.92 11.51
C LEU A 139 0.16 -25.48 10.99
N ASP A 140 0.21 -24.55 10.03
CA ASP A 140 1.45 -24.04 9.49
C ASP A 140 2.04 -22.91 10.36
N PHE A 141 1.29 -22.41 11.36
CA PHE A 141 1.81 -21.48 12.36
C PHE A 141 2.65 -22.21 13.42
N ASP A 142 3.71 -21.55 13.88
CA ASP A 142 4.47 -22.01 15.05
C ASP A 142 3.73 -21.65 16.35
N ASN A 143 3.46 -20.35 16.58
CA ASN A 143 2.74 -19.87 17.77
C ASN A 143 1.81 -18.70 17.40
N ILE A 144 0.52 -18.97 17.28
CA ILE A 144 -0.52 -17.96 17.07
C ILE A 144 -1.78 -18.29 17.86
N GLY A 145 -2.41 -17.26 18.43
CA GLY A 145 -3.71 -17.34 19.08
C GLY A 145 -4.82 -16.78 18.19
N PHE A 146 -6.06 -17.16 18.49
CA PHE A 146 -7.25 -16.64 17.84
C PHE A 146 -8.15 -15.99 18.88
N THR A 147 -8.69 -14.81 18.57
CA THR A 147 -9.71 -14.19 19.42
C THR A 147 -11.03 -14.95 19.32
N HIS A 148 -11.93 -14.67 20.27
CA HIS A 148 -13.35 -14.92 20.03
C HIS A 148 -13.81 -14.15 18.79
N ALA A 149 -14.79 -14.72 18.08
CA ALA A 149 -15.35 -14.08 16.90
C ALA A 149 -16.11 -12.82 17.33
N SER A 150 -15.75 -11.68 16.75
CA SER A 150 -16.46 -10.41 16.89
C SER A 150 -16.94 -10.00 15.51
N GLU A 151 -18.26 -9.78 15.36
CA GLU A 151 -18.90 -9.54 14.05
C GLU A 151 -18.60 -10.65 13.02
N GLY A 152 -18.45 -11.89 13.51
CA GLY A 152 -18.11 -13.05 12.68
C GLY A 152 -16.63 -13.19 12.35
N VAL A 153 -15.80 -12.16 12.56
CA VAL A 153 -14.36 -12.20 12.25
C VAL A 153 -13.57 -12.68 13.47
N LYS A 154 -12.64 -13.62 13.25
CA LYS A 154 -11.61 -13.98 14.22
C LYS A 154 -10.32 -13.25 13.89
N TYR A 155 -9.73 -12.63 14.89
CA TYR A 155 -8.44 -11.98 14.75
C TYR A 155 -7.31 -12.87 15.29
N LEU A 156 -6.12 -12.67 14.73
CA LEU A 156 -4.91 -13.40 15.10
C LEU A 156 -4.15 -12.58 16.13
N ILE A 157 -3.72 -13.21 17.22
CA ILE A 157 -2.95 -12.59 18.31
C ILE A 157 -1.69 -13.41 18.59
N CYS A 158 -0.70 -12.83 19.26
CA CYS A 158 0.42 -13.62 19.76
C CYS A 158 -0.08 -14.66 20.77
N ALA A 159 0.32 -15.93 20.64
CA ALA A 159 -0.08 -16.97 21.60
C ALA A 159 0.56 -16.80 22.98
N ASP A 160 1.77 -16.23 23.05
CA ASP A 160 2.53 -16.15 24.30
C ASP A 160 2.21 -14.90 25.14
N CYS A 161 1.96 -13.77 24.49
CA CYS A 161 1.72 -12.50 25.19
C CYS A 161 0.35 -11.88 24.91
N GLU A 162 -0.49 -12.57 24.15
CA GLU A 162 -1.87 -12.20 23.79
C GLU A 162 -2.04 -10.83 23.12
N VAL A 163 -0.93 -10.16 22.77
CA VAL A 163 -0.98 -8.88 22.08
C VAL A 163 -1.34 -9.07 20.61
N GLY A 164 -2.27 -8.23 20.17
CA GLY A 164 -2.66 -8.10 18.78
C GLY A 164 -3.83 -7.12 18.63
N PRO A 165 -4.56 -7.20 17.50
CA PRO A 165 -4.44 -8.26 16.51
C PRO A 165 -3.20 -8.08 15.62
N VAL A 166 -2.50 -9.16 15.28
CA VAL A 166 -1.42 -9.16 14.27
C VAL A 166 -1.93 -9.51 12.88
N GLY A 167 -3.18 -9.94 12.78
CA GLY A 167 -3.80 -10.40 11.55
C GLY A 167 -5.26 -10.80 11.72
N TYR A 168 -5.84 -11.43 10.70
CA TYR A 168 -7.22 -11.89 10.71
C TYR A 168 -7.41 -13.20 9.91
N LEU A 169 -8.50 -13.90 10.24
CA LEU A 169 -9.00 -15.03 9.45
C LEU A 169 -10.06 -14.53 8.47
N SER A 170 -9.83 -14.71 7.17
CA SER A 170 -10.80 -14.37 6.14
C SER A 170 -11.99 -15.33 6.18
N LEU A 171 -13.20 -14.78 6.15
CA LEU A 171 -14.43 -15.59 6.12
C LEU A 171 -14.72 -16.17 4.74
N GLU A 172 -14.21 -15.56 3.68
CA GLU A 172 -14.44 -15.99 2.30
C GLU A 172 -13.51 -17.14 1.91
N SER A 173 -12.23 -16.99 2.19
CA SER A 173 -11.19 -17.96 1.78
C SER A 173 -10.81 -18.94 2.88
N HIS A 174 -11.18 -18.66 4.13
CA HIS A 174 -10.63 -19.34 5.32
C HIS A 174 -9.10 -19.29 5.44
N TYR A 175 -8.45 -18.38 4.71
CA TYR A 175 -7.02 -18.13 4.84
C TYR A 175 -6.73 -17.10 5.93
N HIS A 176 -5.54 -17.20 6.47
CA HIS A 176 -5.04 -16.40 7.57
C HIS A 176 -4.10 -15.33 7.01
N TYR A 177 -4.36 -14.08 7.34
CA TYR A 177 -3.57 -12.94 6.87
C TYR A 177 -2.89 -12.27 8.04
N ILE A 178 -1.56 -12.21 8.04
CA ILE A 178 -0.73 -11.55 9.04
C ILE A 178 -0.16 -10.26 8.43
N ALA A 179 -0.40 -9.13 9.08
CA ALA A 179 0.03 -7.83 8.61
C ALA A 179 1.56 -7.68 8.73
N LEU A 180 2.25 -7.34 7.64
CA LEU A 180 3.71 -7.13 7.65
C LEU A 180 4.13 -6.04 8.65
N SER A 181 3.33 -4.98 8.76
CA SER A 181 3.57 -3.85 9.67
C SER A 181 3.43 -4.18 11.16
N ARG A 182 2.87 -5.35 11.53
CA ARG A 182 2.60 -5.75 12.93
C ARG A 182 3.47 -6.89 13.42
N ILE A 183 4.46 -7.30 12.63
CA ILE A 183 5.41 -8.36 12.96
C ILE A 183 6.86 -7.89 12.79
N THR A 184 7.82 -8.74 13.13
CA THR A 184 9.23 -8.49 12.84
C THR A 184 9.93 -9.74 12.33
N HIS A 185 10.91 -9.57 11.45
CA HIS A 185 11.73 -10.67 10.90
C HIS A 185 13.04 -10.88 11.66
N THR A 186 13.30 -10.07 12.69
CA THR A 186 14.44 -10.22 13.59
C THR A 186 13.93 -10.50 15.01
N LYS A 187 14.50 -11.51 15.67
CA LYS A 187 14.07 -11.86 17.04
C LYS A 187 14.44 -10.71 18.00
N PRO A 188 13.46 -10.06 18.67
CA PRO A 188 13.75 -8.99 19.62
C PRO A 188 14.47 -9.54 20.86
N ASP A 189 15.39 -8.74 21.41
CA ASP A 189 16.15 -9.10 22.59
C ASP A 189 15.30 -8.89 23.86
N ARG A 190 15.13 -9.94 24.68
CA ARG A 190 14.11 -9.98 25.76
C ARG A 190 14.39 -8.98 26.89
N LYS A 191 15.62 -8.47 26.99
CA LYS A 191 16.06 -7.59 28.09
C LYS A 191 15.46 -6.18 28.05
N ARG A 192 14.75 -5.78 26.99
CA ARG A 192 14.19 -4.42 26.84
C ARG A 192 12.69 -4.28 27.10
N LEU A 193 11.99 -5.37 27.45
CA LEU A 193 10.52 -5.42 27.43
C LEU A 193 9.86 -5.35 28.82
N LEU A 194 10.64 -5.04 29.86
CA LEU A 194 10.18 -4.96 31.26
C LEU A 194 10.28 -3.56 31.87
N GLU A 195 10.42 -2.50 31.08
CA GLU A 195 10.21 -1.15 31.61
C GLU A 195 8.78 -0.70 31.30
N PRO A 196 7.87 -0.70 32.29
CA PRO A 196 6.70 0.14 32.19
C PRO A 196 7.19 1.59 32.22
N GLU A 197 6.92 2.37 31.17
CA GLU A 197 6.85 3.82 31.32
C GLU A 197 5.63 4.12 32.21
N CYS A 198 5.82 3.96 33.52
CA CYS A 198 5.01 4.63 34.52
C CYS A 198 5.54 6.06 34.61
N THR A 199 4.97 6.97 33.82
CA THR A 199 4.99 8.36 34.22
C THR A 199 4.08 8.48 35.43
N GLU A 200 4.70 8.51 36.62
CA GLU A 200 4.07 8.90 37.87
C GLU A 200 3.46 10.30 37.67
N ASN A 201 2.13 10.36 37.70
CA ASN A 201 1.43 11.59 38.05
C ASN A 201 1.65 11.82 39.55
N THR A 202 2.77 12.45 39.89
CA THR A 202 2.96 13.06 41.20
C THR A 202 2.68 14.54 41.04
N GLN A 203 1.41 14.94 41.13
CA GLN A 203 1.10 16.25 41.70
C GLN A 203 0.82 16.02 43.18
N ALA A 204 1.87 16.26 43.95
CA ALA A 204 1.82 16.37 45.38
C ALA A 204 0.87 17.52 45.77
N GLU A 205 -0.02 17.21 46.71
CA GLU A 205 -0.53 18.17 47.68
C GLU A 205 0.64 18.77 48.49
N ASP A 206 0.35 19.88 49.17
CA ASP A 206 1.17 20.71 50.07
C ASP A 206 1.99 21.85 49.42
N LEU A 207 1.97 23.12 49.88
CA LEU A 207 1.42 23.76 51.08
C LEU A 207 1.44 25.30 50.88
N SER A 208 0.55 26.00 51.59
CA SER A 208 0.72 27.35 52.16
C SER A 208 1.02 28.57 51.25
N HIS A 209 0.01 29.42 51.04
CA HIS A 209 -0.10 30.73 51.70
C HIS A 209 -1.51 31.34 51.55
#